data_AF-T1BKM5-F1
#
_entry.id   AF-T1BKM5-F1
#
_cell.length_a   1.000
_cell.length_b   1.000
_cell.length_c   1.000
_cell.angle_alpha   90.00
_cell.angle_beta   90.00
_cell.angle_gamma   90.00
#
_symmetry.space_group_name_H-M   'P 1'
#
loop_
_entity.id
_entity.type
_entity.pdbx_description
1 polymer ?
#
loop_
_entity_poly.entity_id
_entity_poly.type
_entity_poly.pdbx_seq_one_letter_code
_entity_poly.pdbx_strand_id
1 'polypeptide(L)' 'WCHSTKIELTMWGIPIAIVCILSVIAWRSSHQLSPFRPILSNVKPVHIEAVAMDWKWLFIYPNHNIASVNEVAMPVGV' A
#
# COMPACT_ATOMS: atom_id res chain seq x y z
N TRP A 1 3.24 12.49 -49.41
CA TRP A 1 4.23 11.57 -48.80
C TRP A 1 4.70 12.23 -47.52
N CYS A 2 4.11 11.87 -46.38
CA CYS A 2 4.23 12.61 -45.10
C CYS A 2 4.57 11.68 -43.93
N HIS A 3 5.45 10.71 -44.16
CA HIS A 3 5.88 9.77 -43.12
C HIS A 3 7.35 10.03 -42.82
N SER A 4 7.61 10.64 -41.66
CA SER A 4 8.97 10.86 -41.16
C SER A 4 9.17 9.94 -39.96
N THR A 5 9.77 8.78 -40.22
CA THR A 5 10.03 7.73 -39.23
C THR A 5 10.83 8.24 -38.03
N LYS A 6 11.63 9.29 -38.21
CA LYS A 6 12.38 9.95 -37.13
C LYS A 6 11.46 10.69 -36.15
N ILE A 7 10.48 11.43 -36.66
CA ILE A 7 9.54 12.20 -35.84
C ILE A 7 8.60 11.25 -35.10
N GLU A 8 8.12 10.23 -35.80
CA GLU A 8 7.23 9.22 -35.21
C GLU A 8 7.90 8.45 -34.06
N LEU A 9 9.15 8.01 -34.23
CA LEU A 9 9.90 7.32 -33.18
C LEU A 9 10.06 8.20 -31.93
N THR A 10 10.33 9.50 -32.09
CA THR A 10 10.42 10.43 -30.95
C THR A 10 9.09 10.64 -30.25
N MET A 11 8.00 10.76 -31.00
CA MET A 11 6.65 10.95 -30.45
C MET A 11 6.14 9.72 -29.68
N TRP A 12 6.54 8.51 -30.07
CA TRP A 12 6.20 7.29 -29.33
C TRP A 12 7.20 6.98 -28.22
N GLY A 13 8.49 7.24 -28.45
CA GLY A 13 9.56 6.96 -27.50
C GLY A 13 9.45 7.75 -26.20
N ILE A 14 9.10 9.04 -26.28
CA ILE A 14 8.95 9.91 -25.10
C ILE A 14 7.84 9.40 -24.16
N PRO A 15 6.59 9.14 -24.62
CA PRO A 15 5.54 8.54 -23.79
C PRO A 15 5.93 7.19 -23.20
N ILE A 16 6.54 6.31 -24.00
CA ILE A 16 6.96 4.98 -23.52
C ILE A 16 8.01 5.12 -22.40
N ALA A 17 8.98 6.02 -22.55
CA ALA A 17 9.99 6.26 -21.52
C ALA A 17 9.37 6.74 -20.20
N ILE A 18 8.40 7.66 -20.25
CA ILE A 18 7.69 8.15 -19.07
C ILE A 18 6.94 7.01 -18.36
N VAL A 19 6.20 6.20 -19.13
CA VAL A 19 5.45 5.06 -18.58
C VAL A 19 6.38 4.02 -17.96
N CYS A 20 7.53 3.72 -18.58
CA CYS A 20 8.54 2.83 -18.02
C CYS A 20 9.05 3.34 -16.67
N ILE A 21 9.37 4.64 -16.55
CA ILE A 21 9.85 5.23 -15.28
C ILE A 21 8.77 5.11 -14.20
N LEU A 22 7.53 5.47 -14.51
CA LEU A 22 6.42 5.38 -13.56
C LEU A 22 6.13 3.93 -13.15
N SER A 23 6.24 2.99 -14.08
CA SER A 23 6.03 1.56 -13.81
C SER A 23 7.07 1.02 -12.83
N VAL A 24 8.34 1.42 -12.97
CA VAL A 24 9.41 1.02 -12.03
C VAL A 24 9.16 1.61 -10.64
N ILE A 25 8.72 2.87 -10.55
CA ILE A 25 8.37 3.50 -9.26
C ILE A 25 7.18 2.77 -8.64
N ALA A 26 6.10 2.57 -9.39
CA ALA A 26 4.90 1.89 -8.93
C ALA A 26 5.20 0.46 -8.46
N TRP A 27 6.00 -0.30 -9.21
CA TRP A 27 6.42 -1.65 -8.81
C TRP A 27 7.16 -1.65 -7.47
N ARG A 28 8.14 -0.74 -7.32
CA ARG A 28 8.89 -0.61 -6.05
C ARG A 28 7.97 -0.23 -4.90
N SER A 29 7.10 0.76 -5.08
CA SER A 29 6.16 1.21 -4.06
C SER A 29 5.18 0.10 -3.66
N SER A 30 4.56 -0.59 -4.63
CA SER A 30 3.66 -1.70 -4.35
C SER A 30 4.34 -2.85 -3.60
N HIS A 31 5.61 -3.14 -3.91
CA HIS A 31 6.33 -4.21 -3.24
C HIS A 31 6.82 -3.80 -1.84
N GLN A 32 7.22 -2.54 -1.64
CA GLN A 32 7.65 -2.03 -0.35
C GLN A 32 6.48 -1.84 0.64
N LEU A 33 5.32 -1.39 0.15
CA LEU A 33 4.11 -1.17 0.95
C LEU A 33 3.17 -2.39 0.94
N SER A 34 3.67 -3.58 0.60
CA SER A 34 2.86 -4.79 0.63
C SER A 34 2.33 -5.06 2.05
N PRO A 35 1.00 -5.13 2.27
CA PRO A 35 0.40 -5.30 3.60
C PRO A 35 0.82 -6.58 4.32
N PHE A 36 1.24 -7.60 3.56
CA PHE A 36 1.65 -8.90 4.08
C PHE A 36 3.11 -8.94 4.52
N ARG A 37 3.89 -7.88 4.22
CA ARG A 37 5.29 -7.82 4.66
C ARG A 37 5.30 -7.44 6.14
N PRO A 38 5.81 -8.30 7.04
CA PRO A 38 5.94 -7.94 8.43
C PRO A 38 6.86 -6.73 8.56
N ILE A 39 6.42 -5.74 9.32
CA ILE A 39 7.22 -4.57 9.64
C ILE A 39 8.37 -5.06 10.54
N LEU A 40 9.61 -4.73 10.18
CA LEU A 40 10.78 -5.02 11.00
C LEU A 40 10.79 -4.06 12.20
N SER A 41 10.01 -4.38 13.23
CA SER A 41 10.05 -3.69 14.53
C SER A 41 10.65 -4.62 15.58
N ASN A 42 11.41 -4.05 16.52
CA ASN A 42 11.97 -4.80 17.65
C ASN A 42 10.93 -5.01 18.77
N VAL A 43 9.67 -4.62 18.53
CA VAL A 43 8.57 -4.68 19.48
C VAL A 43 7.53 -5.67 19.01
N LYS A 44 6.97 -6.45 19.96
CA LYS A 44 5.96 -7.47 19.67
C LYS A 44 4.76 -6.82 18.95
N PRO A 45 4.33 -7.35 17.79
CA PRO A 45 3.19 -6.82 17.07
C PRO A 45 1.91 -7.00 17.89
N VAL A 46 1.09 -5.95 17.96
CA VAL A 46 -0.26 -6.03 18.54
C VAL A 46 -1.19 -6.55 17.46
N HIS A 47 -1.74 -7.74 17.67
CA HIS A 47 -2.77 -8.29 16.80
C HIS A 47 -4.10 -7.61 17.11
N ILE A 48 -4.69 -6.96 16.11
CA ILE A 48 -6.01 -6.31 16.17
C ILE A 48 -6.85 -6.91 15.03
N GLU A 49 -7.99 -7.47 15.37
CA GLU A 49 -8.97 -7.95 14.38
C GLU A 49 -10.05 -6.88 14.20
N ALA A 50 -10.24 -6.42 12.96
CA ALA A 50 -11.24 -5.42 12.62
C ALA A 50 -12.44 -6.09 11.93
N VAL A 51 -13.62 -6.00 12.55
CA VAL A 51 -14.88 -6.54 12.03
C VAL A 51 -15.83 -5.39 11.72
N ALA A 52 -16.28 -5.32 10.46
CA ALA A 52 -17.29 -4.38 10.02
C ALA A 52 -18.70 -4.93 10.33
N MET A 53 -19.38 -4.34 11.30
CA MET A 53 -20.79 -4.61 11.61
C MET A 53 -21.68 -3.56 10.94
N ASP A 54 -23.00 -3.78 10.91
CA ASP A 54 -23.95 -2.78 10.42
C ASP A 54 -23.80 -1.47 11.20
N TRP A 55 -23.19 -0.47 10.54
CA TRP A 55 -22.90 0.87 11.06
C TRP A 55 -21.89 0.95 12.22
N LYS A 56 -21.17 -0.13 12.54
CA LYS A 56 -20.24 -0.12 13.68
C LYS A 56 -18.96 -0.86 13.34
N TRP A 57 -17.85 -0.36 13.85
CA TRP A 57 -16.57 -1.06 13.81
C TRP A 57 -16.36 -1.77 15.14
N LEU A 58 -16.15 -3.07 15.10
CA LEU A 58 -15.74 -3.87 16.26
C LEU A 58 -14.26 -4.20 16.11
N PHE A 59 -13.47 -3.83 17.12
CA PHE A 59 -12.05 -4.13 17.19
C PHE A 59 -11.79 -5.13 18.32
N ILE A 60 -11.18 -6.26 18.01
CA ILE A 60 -10.91 -7.34 18.98
C ILE A 60 -9.40 -7.42 19.22
N TYR A 61 -9.00 -7.47 20.49
CA TYR A 61 -7.62 -7.65 20.94
C TYR A 61 -7.46 -9.05 21.54
N PRO A 62 -7.19 -10.09 20.73
CA PRO A 62 -7.14 -11.48 21.21
C PRO A 62 -6.12 -11.68 22.33
N ASN A 63 -4.97 -10.99 22.27
CA ASN A 63 -3.92 -11.07 23.29
C ASN A 63 -4.35 -10.52 24.67
N HIS A 64 -5.34 -9.63 24.70
CA HIS A 64 -5.79 -8.94 25.91
C HIS A 64 -7.20 -9.38 26.33
N ASN A 65 -7.87 -10.25 25.55
CA ASN A 65 -9.25 -10.68 25.74
C ASN A 65 -10.26 -9.54 25.91
N ILE A 66 -10.01 -8.39 25.27
CA ILE A 66 -10.92 -7.23 25.26
C ILE A 66 -11.38 -6.95 23.83
N ALA A 67 -12.57 -6.37 23.71
CA ALA A 67 -13.09 -5.85 22.45
C ALA A 67 -13.66 -4.44 22.66
N SER A 68 -13.41 -3.54 21.72
CA SER A 68 -13.87 -2.15 21.72
C SER A 68 -14.72 -1.86 20.48
N VAL A 69 -15.69 -0.96 20.62
CA VAL A 69 -16.56 -0.54 19.53
C VAL A 69 -16.19 0.89 19.14
N ASN A 70 -15.95 1.12 17.84
CA ASN A 70 -15.60 2.41 17.22
C ASN A 70 -14.33 3.10 17.75
N GLU A 71 -13.62 2.52 18.70
CA GLU A 71 -12.39 3.07 19.27
C GLU A 71 -11.27 2.03 19.21
N VAL A 72 -10.11 2.45 18.72
CA VAL A 72 -8.86 1.68 18.70
C VAL A 72 -7.79 2.49 19.39
N ALA A 73 -7.15 1.87 20.38
CA ALA A 73 -5.94 2.39 21.01
C ALA A 73 -4.76 1.50 20.61
N MET A 74 -3.67 2.13 20.17
CA MET A 74 -2.41 1.47 19.85
C MET A 74 -1.25 2.25 20.46
N PRO A 75 -0.22 1.57 20.99
CA PRO A 75 0.97 2.25 21.50
C PRO A 75 1.68 3.00 20.36
N VAL A 76 2.02 4.27 20.58
CA VAL A 76 2.77 5.08 19.62
C VAL A 76 4.28 4.99 19.90
N GLY A 77 5.09 4.87 18.85
CA GLY A 77 6.56 4.91 18.97
C GLY A 77 7.25 3.60 19.33
N VAL A 78 6.65 2.46 18.97
CA VAL A 78 7.21 1.11 19.14
C VAL A 78 7.47 0.40 17.82
#